data_AF-A0A329TVD8-F1
#
_entry.id   AF-A0A329TVD8-F1
#
_cell.length_a   1.000
_cell.length_b   1.000
_cell.length_c   1.000
_cell.angle_alpha   90.00
_cell.angle_beta   90.00
_cell.angle_gamma   90.00
#
_symmetry.space_group_name_H-M   'P 1'
#
loop_
_entity.id
_entity.type
_entity.pdbx_description
1 polymer ?
#
loop_
_entity_poly.entity_id
_entity_poly.type
_entity_poly.pdbx_seq_one_letter_code
_entity_poly.pdbx_strand_id
1 'polypeptide(L)'
;MNWDLMNFLATSALTIAIYWLQCSHEKEREQMEVEAQKKAVAEAARVFLIDNEDEIECLPLSAIAKSLNLKRKHHRAITTKFLRCSEEVQKEILKQANFQLIEISKEQVSAALKRLKDDIKACGFGRDTLYDGAKYFHRAMERYSDEKIETVNPYIFEDIRRTHFYQGDSLRLLKDTSYNGTLYGYMYDYLHSADLGKSKWLLQPPIDMVWSQCNLAGCPEEIMTFWTMRIVIDCCRVFAESEEDFAFDEDLIETQEDMYYYAVMALYSTYIAKKEEGADE
;
A
#
# COMPACT_ATOMS: atom_id res chain seq x y z
N MET A 1 -43.68 65.41 -18.46
CA MET A 1 -42.93 64.17 -18.76
C MET A 1 -43.71 63.45 -19.84
N ASN A 2 -43.09 63.15 -21.00
CA ASN A 2 -43.80 62.53 -22.11
C ASN A 2 -44.19 61.08 -21.74
N TRP A 3 -45.41 60.65 -22.08
CA TRP A 3 -45.95 59.33 -21.72
C TRP A 3 -45.03 58.20 -22.24
N ASP A 4 -44.42 58.41 -23.41
CA ASP A 4 -43.45 57.49 -24.01
C ASP A 4 -42.16 57.32 -23.16
N LEU A 5 -41.69 58.40 -22.52
CA LEU A 5 -40.50 58.36 -21.66
C LEU A 5 -40.78 57.56 -20.38
N MET A 6 -41.98 57.72 -19.81
CA MET A 6 -42.41 56.95 -18.65
C MET A 6 -42.56 55.45 -18.98
N ASN A 7 -43.17 55.14 -20.12
CA ASN A 7 -43.35 53.76 -20.54
C ASN A 7 -42.00 53.07 -20.84
N PHE A 8 -41.05 53.82 -21.44
CA PHE A 8 -39.69 53.34 -21.67
C PHE A 8 -38.93 53.07 -20.37
N LEU A 9 -38.98 53.99 -19.40
CA LEU A 9 -38.33 53.80 -18.10
C LEU A 9 -38.94 52.62 -17.31
N ALA A 10 -40.27 52.48 -17.34
CA ALA A 10 -40.97 51.37 -16.70
C ALA A 10 -40.59 50.02 -17.33
N THR A 11 -40.56 49.94 -18.66
CA THR A 11 -40.17 48.71 -19.38
C THR A 11 -38.70 48.36 -19.14
N SER A 12 -37.82 49.36 -19.11
CA SER A 12 -36.39 49.18 -18.82
C SER A 12 -36.17 48.66 -17.40
N ALA A 13 -36.85 49.25 -16.42
CA ALA A 13 -36.80 48.81 -15.02
C ALA A 13 -37.32 47.38 -14.85
N LEU A 14 -38.43 47.02 -15.52
CA LEU A 14 -39.00 45.68 -15.49
C LEU A 14 -38.02 44.65 -16.09
N THR A 15 -37.41 44.97 -17.22
CA THR A 15 -36.43 44.08 -17.90
C THR A 15 -35.23 43.83 -17.00
N ILE A 16 -34.69 44.87 -16.34
CA ILE A 16 -33.58 44.74 -15.40
C ILE A 16 -33.98 43.85 -14.21
N ALA A 17 -35.16 44.07 -13.61
CA ALA A 17 -35.64 43.27 -12.49
C ALA A 17 -35.80 41.78 -12.85
N ILE A 18 -36.35 41.48 -14.03
CA ILE A 18 -36.48 40.11 -14.53
C ILE A 18 -35.10 39.46 -14.70
N TYR A 19 -34.13 40.18 -15.26
CA TYR A 19 -32.77 39.67 -15.45
C TYR A 19 -32.09 39.33 -14.10
N TRP A 20 -32.17 40.20 -13.11
CA TRP A 20 -31.60 39.93 -11.77
C TRP A 20 -32.26 38.71 -11.12
N LEU A 21 -33.57 38.57 -11.27
CA LEU A 21 -34.34 37.47 -10.72
C LEU A 21 -33.99 36.14 -11.42
N GLN A 22 -33.78 36.15 -12.74
CA GLN A 22 -33.26 35.00 -13.50
C GLN A 22 -31.85 34.61 -13.04
N CYS A 23 -30.93 35.57 -12.93
CA CYS A 23 -29.58 35.31 -12.43
C CYS A 23 -29.57 34.79 -10.99
N SER A 24 -30.50 35.22 -10.12
CA SER A 24 -30.62 34.72 -8.75
C SER A 24 -31.11 33.27 -8.73
N HIS A 25 -32.15 32.95 -9.48
CA HIS A 25 -32.68 31.59 -9.55
C HIS A 25 -31.72 30.60 -10.22
N GLU A 26 -30.94 31.05 -11.20
CA GLU A 26 -29.91 30.23 -11.82
C GLU A 26 -28.84 29.84 -10.80
N LYS A 27 -28.35 30.80 -10.01
CA LYS A 27 -27.42 30.53 -8.90
C LYS A 27 -28.00 29.61 -7.83
N GLU A 28 -29.27 29.81 -7.45
CA GLU A 28 -29.96 28.94 -6.50
C GLU A 28 -30.09 27.51 -7.03
N ARG A 29 -30.40 27.33 -8.32
CA ARG A 29 -30.46 26.02 -8.96
C ARG A 29 -29.10 25.33 -8.99
N GLU A 30 -28.06 26.03 -9.40
CA GLU A 30 -26.68 25.51 -9.37
C GLU A 30 -26.30 25.04 -7.95
N GLN A 31 -26.61 25.85 -6.92
CA GLN A 31 -26.35 25.47 -5.54
C GLN A 31 -27.15 24.23 -5.10
N MET A 32 -28.44 24.18 -5.44
CA MET A 32 -29.29 23.02 -5.15
C MET A 32 -28.79 21.75 -5.86
N GLU A 33 -28.35 21.85 -7.11
CA GLU A 33 -27.79 20.73 -7.87
C GLU A 33 -26.48 20.22 -7.26
N VAL A 34 -25.58 21.13 -6.87
CA VAL A 34 -24.33 20.77 -6.18
C VAL A 34 -24.61 20.12 -4.83
N GLU A 35 -25.55 20.65 -4.06
CA GLU A 35 -25.93 20.05 -2.77
C GLU A 35 -26.57 18.67 -2.94
N ALA A 36 -27.45 18.51 -3.93
CA ALA A 36 -28.05 17.23 -4.28
C ALA A 36 -26.99 16.21 -4.73
N GLN A 37 -26.02 16.62 -5.54
CA GLN A 37 -24.90 15.77 -5.96
C GLN A 37 -24.05 15.35 -4.77
N LYS A 38 -23.69 16.26 -3.86
CA LYS A 38 -22.93 15.94 -2.63
C LYS A 38 -23.68 14.94 -1.75
N LYS A 39 -24.99 15.12 -1.56
CA LYS A 39 -25.83 14.17 -0.82
C LYS A 39 -25.89 12.81 -1.50
N ALA A 40 -26.02 12.77 -2.83
CA ALA A 40 -26.03 11.53 -3.60
C ALA A 40 -24.68 10.78 -3.51
N VAL A 41 -23.56 11.50 -3.56
CA VAL A 41 -22.22 10.93 -3.37
C VAL A 41 -22.04 10.37 -1.96
N ALA A 42 -22.44 11.13 -0.94
CA ALA A 42 -22.36 10.69 0.46
C ALA A 42 -23.22 9.44 0.73
N GLU A 43 -24.43 9.39 0.16
CA GLU A 43 -25.32 8.24 0.29
C GLU A 43 -24.79 7.03 -0.48
N ALA A 44 -24.28 7.22 -1.70
CA ALA A 44 -23.66 6.14 -2.47
C ALA A 44 -22.45 5.55 -1.75
N ALA A 45 -21.61 6.40 -1.13
CA ALA A 45 -20.49 5.94 -0.31
C ALA A 45 -20.96 5.16 0.92
N ARG A 46 -22.00 5.65 1.63
CA ARG A 46 -22.58 4.97 2.79
C ARG A 46 -23.14 3.59 2.41
N VAL A 47 -23.91 3.51 1.33
CA VAL A 47 -24.47 2.25 0.81
C VAL A 47 -23.34 1.30 0.42
N PHE A 48 -22.29 1.80 -0.25
CA PHE A 48 -21.13 0.99 -0.59
C PHE A 48 -20.49 0.35 0.64
N LEU A 49 -20.28 1.11 1.72
CA LEU A 49 -19.67 0.56 2.94
C LEU A 49 -20.55 -0.52 3.56
N ILE A 50 -21.87 -0.31 3.65
CA ILE A 50 -22.80 -1.30 4.19
C ILE A 50 -22.82 -2.58 3.35
N ASP A 51 -22.86 -2.44 2.02
CA ASP A 51 -22.94 -3.57 1.09
C ASP A 51 -21.63 -4.39 0.99
N ASN A 52 -20.56 -3.94 1.65
CA ASN A 52 -19.24 -4.58 1.64
C ASN A 52 -18.62 -4.68 3.04
N GLU A 53 -19.44 -4.66 4.09
CA GLU A 53 -19.00 -4.68 5.50
C GLU A 53 -17.98 -5.79 5.80
N ASP A 54 -18.13 -6.94 5.14
CA ASP A 54 -17.27 -8.13 5.26
C ASP A 54 -15.85 -7.97 4.71
N GLU A 55 -15.63 -7.04 3.78
CA GLU A 55 -14.33 -6.79 3.15
C GLU A 55 -13.81 -5.36 3.38
N ILE A 56 -14.46 -4.53 4.24
CA ILE A 56 -14.08 -3.11 4.46
C ILE A 56 -12.60 -2.97 4.83
N GLU A 57 -12.06 -3.87 5.63
CA GLU A 57 -10.67 -3.81 6.07
C GLU A 57 -9.66 -3.97 4.92
N CYS A 58 -10.09 -4.52 3.77
CA CYS A 58 -9.32 -4.62 2.52
C CYS A 58 -9.38 -3.36 1.64
N LEU A 59 -10.13 -2.34 2.03
CA LEU A 59 -10.27 -1.10 1.28
C LEU A 59 -8.95 -0.33 1.04
N PRO A 60 -7.96 -0.32 1.97
CA PRO A 60 -6.64 0.26 1.71
C PRO A 60 -5.95 -0.37 0.48
N LEU A 61 -6.07 -1.68 0.28
CA LEU A 61 -5.51 -2.36 -0.90
C LEU A 61 -6.24 -1.93 -2.18
N SER A 62 -7.54 -1.66 -2.09
CA SER A 62 -8.33 -1.14 -3.21
C SER A 62 -7.87 0.26 -3.65
N ALA A 63 -7.47 1.11 -2.70
CA ALA A 63 -6.91 2.43 -2.99
C ALA A 63 -5.57 2.31 -3.75
N ILE A 64 -4.70 1.39 -3.32
CA ILE A 64 -3.45 1.08 -4.05
C ILE A 64 -3.76 0.57 -5.47
N ALA A 65 -4.72 -0.34 -5.60
CA ALA A 65 -5.13 -0.88 -6.90
C ALA A 65 -5.62 0.24 -7.86
N LYS A 66 -6.41 1.19 -7.36
CA LYS A 66 -6.87 2.38 -8.10
C LYS A 66 -5.69 3.21 -8.60
N SER A 67 -4.73 3.51 -7.73
CA SER A 67 -3.59 4.35 -8.05
C SER A 67 -2.66 3.73 -9.10
N LEU A 68 -2.47 2.41 -9.06
CA LEU A 68 -1.69 1.70 -10.08
C LEU A 68 -2.42 1.55 -11.44
N ASN A 69 -3.72 1.84 -11.48
CA ASN A 69 -4.59 1.80 -12.67
C ASN A 69 -4.43 0.50 -13.50
N LEU A 70 -4.42 -0.64 -12.81
CA LEU A 70 -4.27 -1.94 -13.44
C LEU A 70 -5.61 -2.37 -14.06
N LYS A 71 -5.66 -2.48 -15.40
CA LYS A 71 -6.86 -2.92 -16.12
C LYS A 71 -7.02 -4.44 -16.08
N ARG A 72 -7.57 -4.95 -14.98
CA ARG A 72 -7.75 -6.39 -14.75
C ARG A 72 -9.00 -6.68 -13.92
N LYS A 73 -9.35 -7.96 -13.83
CA LYS A 73 -10.25 -8.45 -12.79
C LYS A 73 -9.43 -8.60 -11.51
N HIS A 74 -9.96 -8.08 -10.40
CA HIS A 74 -9.36 -8.23 -9.08
C HIS A 74 -9.95 -9.45 -8.37
N HIS A 75 -9.15 -10.04 -7.49
CA HIS A 75 -9.56 -11.20 -6.70
C HIS A 75 -10.69 -10.81 -5.74
N ARG A 76 -10.47 -9.75 -4.96
CA ARG A 76 -11.43 -9.20 -4.00
C ARG A 76 -12.62 -8.54 -4.68
N ALA A 77 -13.81 -8.82 -4.16
CA ALA A 77 -15.03 -8.24 -4.69
C ALA A 77 -15.10 -6.73 -4.38
N ILE A 78 -14.66 -6.32 -3.18
CA ILE A 78 -14.66 -4.91 -2.78
C ILE A 78 -13.80 -4.05 -3.72
N THR A 79 -12.61 -4.53 -4.12
CA THR A 79 -11.72 -3.82 -5.05
C THR A 79 -12.41 -3.59 -6.38
N THR A 80 -13.04 -4.62 -6.95
CA THR A 80 -13.76 -4.48 -8.22
C THR A 80 -14.94 -3.52 -8.11
N LYS A 81 -15.72 -3.57 -7.02
CA LYS A 81 -16.85 -2.66 -6.81
C LYS A 81 -16.36 -1.21 -6.60
N PHE A 82 -15.32 -1.01 -5.80
CA PHE A 82 -14.72 0.29 -5.52
C PHE A 82 -14.24 0.97 -6.81
N LEU A 83 -13.52 0.23 -7.66
CA LEU A 83 -13.00 0.76 -8.93
C LEU A 83 -14.08 1.13 -9.94
N ARG A 84 -15.31 0.64 -9.78
CA ARG A 84 -16.47 0.99 -10.62
C ARG A 84 -17.17 2.28 -10.18
N CYS A 85 -16.98 2.70 -8.94
CA CYS A 85 -17.52 3.97 -8.45
C CYS A 85 -16.87 5.17 -9.18
N SER A 86 -17.55 6.32 -9.18
CA SER A 86 -16.95 7.56 -9.65
C SER A 86 -15.83 8.00 -8.69
N GLU A 87 -14.93 8.88 -9.16
CA GLU A 87 -13.81 9.33 -8.32
C GLU A 87 -14.25 10.10 -7.08
N GLU A 88 -15.36 10.85 -7.18
CA GLU A 88 -15.97 11.56 -6.05
C GLU A 88 -16.50 10.57 -5.00
N VAL A 89 -17.14 9.48 -5.46
CA VAL A 89 -17.64 8.43 -4.59
C VAL A 89 -16.48 7.66 -3.94
N GLN A 90 -15.43 7.32 -4.69
CA GLN A 90 -14.23 6.67 -4.16
C GLN A 90 -13.58 7.48 -3.03
N LYS A 91 -13.41 8.79 -3.24
CA LYS A 91 -12.86 9.70 -2.23
C LYS A 91 -13.73 9.79 -0.98
N GLU A 92 -15.05 9.86 -1.15
CA GLU A 92 -15.99 9.92 -0.03
C GLU A 92 -16.07 8.58 0.72
N ILE A 93 -15.98 7.43 0.05
CA ILE A 93 -15.89 6.10 0.69
C ILE A 93 -14.67 6.05 1.62
N LEU A 94 -13.48 6.38 1.11
CA LEU A 94 -12.24 6.35 1.90
C LEU A 94 -12.33 7.29 3.09
N LYS A 95 -12.87 8.49 2.90
CA LYS A 95 -13.08 9.47 3.97
C LYS A 95 -14.05 8.97 5.05
N GLN A 96 -15.20 8.39 4.67
CA GLN A 96 -16.16 7.85 5.64
C GLN A 96 -15.60 6.64 6.40
N ALA A 97 -14.77 5.82 5.74
CA ALA A 97 -14.07 4.69 6.35
C ALA A 97 -12.80 5.10 7.12
N ASN A 98 -12.49 6.39 7.19
CA ASN A 98 -11.30 6.93 7.87
C ASN A 98 -9.96 6.37 7.33
N PHE A 99 -9.89 6.10 6.03
CA PHE A 99 -8.66 5.73 5.34
C PHE A 99 -8.06 6.91 4.58
N GLN A 100 -6.73 6.97 4.57
CA GLN A 100 -6.01 7.98 3.79
C GLN A 100 -6.07 7.65 2.30
N LEU A 101 -6.14 8.70 1.49
CA LEU A 101 -5.99 8.57 0.04
C LEU A 101 -4.51 8.36 -0.28
N ILE A 102 -4.17 7.24 -0.93
CA ILE A 102 -2.81 6.94 -1.36
C ILE A 102 -2.73 7.10 -2.87
N GLU A 103 -2.00 8.12 -3.33
CA GLU A 103 -1.68 8.30 -4.76
C GLU A 103 -0.25 7.84 -5.04
N ILE A 104 -0.11 6.84 -5.91
CA ILE A 104 1.19 6.24 -6.24
C ILE A 104 1.27 5.85 -7.71
N SER A 105 2.35 6.25 -8.37
CA SER A 105 2.65 5.87 -9.76
C SER A 105 3.58 4.66 -9.84
N LYS A 106 3.58 3.98 -11.00
CA LYS A 106 4.50 2.84 -11.25
C LYS A 106 5.97 3.27 -11.23
N GLU A 107 6.25 4.51 -11.62
CA GLU A 107 7.58 5.11 -11.59
C GLU A 107 8.05 5.33 -10.15
N GLN A 108 7.15 5.78 -9.27
CA GLN A 108 7.45 5.92 -7.83
C GLN A 108 7.73 4.56 -7.19
N VAL A 109 6.94 3.52 -7.50
CA VAL A 109 7.20 2.13 -7.06
C VAL A 109 8.59 1.66 -7.53
N SER A 110 8.91 1.88 -8.80
CA SER A 110 10.20 1.49 -9.37
C SER A 110 11.38 2.21 -8.70
N ALA A 111 11.20 3.50 -8.39
CA ALA A 111 12.19 4.28 -7.68
C ALA A 111 12.36 3.82 -6.22
N ALA A 112 11.26 3.47 -5.54
CA ALA A 112 11.27 2.94 -4.17
C ALA A 112 11.98 1.58 -4.12
N LEU A 113 11.69 0.65 -5.05
CA LEU A 113 12.37 -0.64 -5.15
C LEU A 113 13.89 -0.48 -5.37
N LYS A 114 14.31 0.55 -6.12
CA LYS A 114 15.74 0.84 -6.29
C LYS A 114 16.39 1.31 -4.99
N ARG A 115 15.74 2.19 -4.22
CA ARG A 115 16.25 2.62 -2.90
C ARG A 115 16.32 1.46 -1.92
N LEU A 116 15.25 0.66 -1.86
CA LEU A 116 15.21 -0.55 -1.06
C LEU A 116 16.36 -1.50 -1.37
N LYS A 117 16.69 -1.68 -2.66
CA LYS A 117 17.84 -2.46 -3.10
C LYS A 117 19.17 -1.90 -2.59
N ASP A 118 19.34 -0.57 -2.61
CA ASP A 118 20.54 0.08 -2.11
C ASP A 118 20.67 -0.09 -0.57
N ASP A 119 19.56 0.00 0.17
CA ASP A 119 19.53 -0.21 1.62
C ASP A 119 19.81 -1.67 2.00
N ILE A 120 19.19 -2.64 1.31
CA ILE A 120 19.48 -4.08 1.45
C ILE A 120 20.99 -4.35 1.33
N LYS A 121 21.64 -3.70 0.36
CA LYS A 121 23.08 -3.81 0.15
C LYS A 121 23.87 -3.14 1.28
N ALA A 122 23.48 -1.95 1.71
CA ALA A 122 24.14 -1.22 2.79
C ALA A 122 24.08 -1.97 4.14
N CYS A 123 22.94 -2.62 4.42
CA CYS A 123 22.74 -3.41 5.64
C CYS A 123 23.40 -4.80 5.59
N GLY A 124 23.88 -5.22 4.42
CA GLY A 124 24.52 -6.52 4.22
C GLY A 124 23.55 -7.68 4.33
N PHE A 125 22.33 -7.53 3.79
CA PHE A 125 21.27 -8.55 3.89
C PHE A 125 21.46 -9.76 2.96
N GLY A 126 22.50 -9.73 2.12
CA GLY A 126 22.91 -10.85 1.27
C GLY A 126 22.81 -10.50 -0.20
N ARG A 127 22.46 -11.50 -1.01
CA ARG A 127 22.35 -11.36 -2.46
C ARG A 127 21.24 -10.42 -2.92
N ASP A 128 21.36 -9.97 -4.16
CA ASP A 128 20.37 -9.14 -4.85
C ASP A 128 19.16 -9.99 -5.31
N THR A 129 18.06 -9.92 -4.55
CA THR A 129 16.76 -10.50 -4.94
C THR A 129 15.99 -9.57 -5.91
N LEU A 130 16.30 -8.27 -5.94
CA LEU A 130 15.62 -7.26 -6.78
C LEU A 130 16.39 -7.02 -8.10
N TYR A 131 17.03 -8.06 -8.62
CA TYR A 131 17.77 -8.02 -9.88
C TYR A 131 16.83 -7.96 -11.09
N ASP A 132 17.38 -7.62 -12.26
CA ASP A 132 16.62 -7.45 -13.51
C ASP A 132 15.40 -6.52 -13.35
N GLY A 133 15.55 -5.44 -12.57
CA GLY A 133 14.46 -4.49 -12.30
C GLY A 133 13.34 -5.11 -11.46
N ALA A 134 13.68 -5.91 -10.43
CA ALA A 134 12.72 -6.57 -9.55
C ALA A 134 11.67 -7.42 -10.30
N LYS A 135 12.09 -8.14 -11.35
CA LYS A 135 11.17 -8.88 -12.23
C LYS A 135 10.16 -9.77 -11.50
N TYR A 136 10.56 -10.47 -10.43
CA TYR A 136 9.66 -11.36 -9.70
C TYR A 136 8.65 -10.61 -8.82
N PHE A 137 8.97 -9.40 -8.39
CA PHE A 137 8.00 -8.53 -7.71
C PHE A 137 6.84 -8.19 -8.66
N HIS A 138 7.16 -7.76 -9.88
CA HIS A 138 6.14 -7.44 -10.89
C HIS A 138 5.38 -8.67 -11.39
N ARG A 139 6.09 -9.79 -11.60
CA ARG A 139 5.47 -11.03 -12.07
C ARG A 139 4.49 -11.65 -11.09
N ALA A 140 4.65 -11.40 -9.78
CA ALA A 140 3.66 -11.78 -8.78
C ALA A 140 2.27 -11.31 -9.21
N MET A 141 2.18 -10.04 -9.59
CA MET A 141 0.93 -9.45 -10.05
C MET A 141 0.58 -9.84 -11.50
N GLU A 142 1.56 -9.89 -12.41
CA GLU A 142 1.29 -10.15 -13.84
C GLU A 142 0.84 -11.59 -14.13
N ARG A 143 1.28 -12.57 -13.33
CA ARG A 143 1.11 -14.00 -13.63
C ARG A 143 0.50 -14.82 -12.50
N TYR A 144 0.72 -14.42 -11.25
CA TYR A 144 0.42 -15.25 -10.08
C TYR A 144 -0.57 -14.60 -9.12
N SER A 145 -1.25 -13.54 -9.54
CA SER A 145 -2.18 -12.76 -8.72
C SER A 145 -3.26 -13.58 -8.01
N ASP A 146 -3.77 -14.62 -8.68
CA ASP A 146 -4.84 -15.47 -8.13
C ASP A 146 -4.28 -16.56 -7.20
N GLU A 147 -2.96 -16.70 -7.10
CA GLU A 147 -2.37 -17.73 -6.27
C GLU A 147 -2.49 -17.38 -4.80
N LYS A 148 -2.95 -18.38 -4.05
CA LYS A 148 -3.12 -18.28 -2.61
C LYS A 148 -1.78 -18.35 -1.90
N ILE A 149 -1.66 -17.61 -0.79
CA ILE A 149 -0.42 -17.58 -0.02
C ILE A 149 -0.36 -18.61 1.12
N GLU A 150 -1.49 -19.23 1.46
CA GLU A 150 -1.61 -20.24 2.54
C GLU A 150 -0.71 -21.47 2.37
N THR A 151 -0.21 -21.70 1.15
CA THR A 151 0.65 -22.85 0.83
C THR A 151 2.10 -22.68 1.30
N VAL A 152 2.50 -21.48 1.73
CA VAL A 152 3.89 -21.20 2.14
C VAL A 152 3.94 -20.90 3.63
N ASN A 153 4.76 -21.64 4.38
CA ASN A 153 5.02 -21.35 5.79
C ASN A 153 6.06 -20.22 5.92
N PRO A 154 5.70 -19.03 6.44
CA PRO A 154 6.65 -17.94 6.65
C PRO A 154 7.51 -18.11 7.92
N TYR A 155 7.14 -19.03 8.83
CA TYR A 155 7.82 -19.30 10.10
C TYR A 155 8.86 -20.41 9.94
N ILE A 156 9.97 -20.07 9.30
CA ILE A 156 11.08 -21.00 9.02
C ILE A 156 12.45 -20.46 9.48
N PHE A 157 12.51 -19.24 9.99
CA PHE A 157 13.76 -18.59 10.33
C PHE A 157 14.19 -18.94 11.75
N GLU A 158 15.49 -19.05 11.98
CA GLU A 158 16.01 -19.26 13.32
C GLU A 158 15.84 -18.01 14.19
N ASP A 159 15.75 -18.18 15.50
CA ASP A 159 15.77 -17.07 16.44
C ASP A 159 17.21 -16.72 16.82
N ILE A 160 17.73 -15.61 16.26
CA ILE A 160 19.10 -15.17 16.54
C ILE A 160 19.29 -14.97 18.04
N ARG A 161 18.32 -14.45 18.81
CA ARG A 161 18.50 -14.18 20.25
C ARG A 161 18.76 -15.46 21.04
N ARG A 162 18.14 -16.57 20.64
CA ARG A 162 18.27 -17.88 21.29
C ARG A 162 19.53 -18.66 20.89
N THR A 163 20.26 -18.22 19.87
CA THR A 163 21.54 -18.87 19.53
C THR A 163 22.59 -18.63 20.62
N HIS A 164 23.37 -19.65 20.95
CA HIS A 164 24.40 -19.57 21.98
C HIS A 164 25.77 -19.93 21.38
N PHE A 165 26.86 -19.40 21.93
CA PHE A 165 28.19 -19.86 21.54
C PHE A 165 28.39 -21.31 21.98
N TYR A 166 29.07 -22.09 21.13
CA TYR A 166 29.51 -23.42 21.51
C TYR A 166 30.47 -23.31 22.70
N GLN A 167 30.37 -24.22 23.68
CA GLN A 167 31.22 -24.15 24.87
C GLN A 167 32.70 -24.15 24.50
N GLY A 168 33.39 -23.06 24.81
CA GLY A 168 34.82 -22.87 24.54
C GLY A 168 35.17 -22.37 23.14
N ASP A 169 34.20 -22.05 22.28
CA ASP A 169 34.43 -21.55 20.92
C ASP A 169 33.54 -20.34 20.60
N SER A 170 34.13 -19.15 20.63
CA SER A 170 33.47 -17.88 20.28
C SER A 170 33.28 -17.68 18.78
N LEU A 171 33.71 -18.62 17.94
CA LEU A 171 33.58 -18.57 16.49
C LEU A 171 32.50 -19.52 15.96
N ARG A 172 31.76 -20.21 16.83
CA ARG A 172 30.67 -21.11 16.44
C ARG A 172 29.41 -20.87 17.25
N LEU A 173 28.30 -20.63 16.55
CA LEU A 173 26.97 -20.53 17.14
C LEU A 173 26.26 -21.89 17.09
N LEU A 174 25.73 -22.30 18.22
CA LEU A 174 24.77 -23.38 18.36
C LEU A 174 23.37 -22.79 18.09
N LYS A 175 22.72 -23.31 17.04
CA LYS A 175 21.37 -22.91 16.64
C LYS A 175 20.35 -23.57 17.56
N ASP A 176 19.36 -22.80 18.01
CA ASP A 176 18.18 -23.36 18.66
C ASP A 176 17.15 -23.69 17.57
N THR A 177 16.89 -24.99 17.37
CA THR A 177 15.91 -25.47 16.38
C THR A 177 14.55 -25.76 17.00
N SER A 178 14.33 -25.40 18.26
CA SER A 178 13.05 -25.62 18.95
C SER A 178 11.98 -24.60 18.57
N TYR A 179 12.36 -23.50 17.92
CA TYR A 179 11.47 -22.40 17.55
C TYR A 179 11.82 -21.84 16.18
N ASN A 180 10.80 -21.63 15.35
CA ASN A 180 10.93 -20.92 14.08
C ASN A 180 10.24 -19.54 14.19
N GLY A 181 10.99 -18.50 13.84
CA GLY A 181 10.51 -17.13 13.75
C GLY A 181 10.23 -16.70 12.30
N THR A 182 9.82 -15.44 12.20
CA THR A 182 9.56 -14.73 10.94
C THR A 182 10.85 -14.18 10.32
N LEU A 183 10.84 -13.91 9.02
CA LEU A 183 11.93 -13.21 8.34
C LEU A 183 12.17 -11.81 8.93
N TYR A 184 11.10 -11.04 9.22
CA TYR A 184 11.19 -9.76 9.93
C TYR A 184 12.04 -9.83 11.19
N GLY A 185 11.68 -10.72 12.15
CA GLY A 185 12.42 -10.88 13.40
C GLY A 185 13.90 -11.24 13.18
N TYR A 186 14.19 -12.12 12.22
CA TYR A 186 15.55 -12.46 11.85
C TYR A 186 16.32 -11.26 11.26
N MET A 187 15.70 -10.49 10.36
CA MET A 187 16.30 -9.29 9.77
C MET A 187 16.58 -8.22 10.82
N TYR A 188 15.65 -7.99 11.73
CA TYR A 188 15.79 -7.03 12.83
C TYR A 188 16.98 -7.41 13.74
N ASP A 189 17.03 -8.67 14.18
CA ASP A 189 18.11 -9.14 15.05
C ASP A 189 19.46 -9.22 14.32
N TYR A 190 19.46 -9.48 13.01
CA TYR A 190 20.67 -9.41 12.19
C TYR A 190 21.22 -7.98 12.10
N LEU A 191 20.34 -6.98 11.97
CA LEU A 191 20.74 -5.57 11.95
C LEU A 191 21.34 -5.15 13.30
N HIS A 192 20.74 -5.60 14.40
CA HIS A 192 21.12 -5.30 15.78
C HIS A 192 22.01 -6.37 16.42
N SER A 193 22.70 -7.19 15.62
CA SER A 193 23.44 -8.34 16.13
C SER A 193 24.54 -7.95 17.12
N ALA A 194 25.12 -6.76 16.95
CA ALA A 194 26.13 -6.21 17.85
C ALA A 194 25.60 -6.02 19.28
N ASP A 195 24.34 -5.58 19.43
CA ASP A 195 23.67 -5.41 20.72
C ASP A 195 23.41 -6.75 21.41
N LEU A 196 23.30 -7.81 20.61
CA LEU A 196 23.21 -9.20 21.08
C LEU A 196 24.58 -9.85 21.36
N GLY A 197 25.67 -9.09 21.21
CA GLY A 197 27.04 -9.60 21.35
C GLY A 197 27.46 -10.56 20.24
N LYS A 198 26.82 -10.49 19.06
CA LYS A 198 27.01 -11.40 17.93
C LYS A 198 27.60 -10.67 16.74
N SER A 199 28.71 -11.18 16.23
CA SER A 199 29.30 -10.64 15.00
C SER A 199 28.51 -11.10 13.78
N LYS A 200 28.23 -10.16 12.85
CA LYS A 200 27.57 -10.46 11.58
C LYS A 200 28.27 -11.54 10.76
N TRP A 201 29.59 -11.69 10.90
CA TRP A 201 30.33 -12.74 10.18
C TRP A 201 29.90 -14.17 10.58
N LEU A 202 29.28 -14.35 11.75
CA LEU A 202 28.80 -15.65 12.24
C LEU A 202 27.38 -15.94 11.77
N LEU A 203 26.67 -14.91 11.30
CA LEU A 203 25.27 -14.98 10.95
C LEU A 203 25.15 -15.08 9.43
N GLN A 204 24.21 -15.89 8.98
CA GLN A 204 23.88 -15.94 7.56
C GLN A 204 23.07 -14.68 7.20
N PRO A 205 23.39 -13.98 6.11
CA PRO A 205 22.58 -12.84 5.69
C PRO A 205 21.12 -13.23 5.45
N PRO A 206 20.13 -12.43 5.89
CA PRO A 206 18.70 -12.79 5.82
C PRO A 206 18.22 -13.28 4.46
N ILE A 207 18.55 -12.58 3.37
CA ILE A 207 18.12 -12.99 2.02
C ILE A 207 18.79 -14.29 1.61
N ASP A 208 20.08 -14.47 1.93
CA ASP A 208 20.77 -15.72 1.65
C ASP A 208 20.15 -16.90 2.42
N MET A 209 19.65 -16.65 3.63
CA MET A 209 18.90 -17.64 4.40
C MET A 209 17.61 -18.03 3.69
N VAL A 210 16.79 -17.06 3.25
CA VAL A 210 15.57 -17.34 2.45
C VAL A 210 15.90 -18.20 1.24
N TRP A 211 16.94 -17.84 0.48
CA TRP A 211 17.35 -18.58 -0.70
C TRP A 211 17.75 -20.03 -0.41
N SER A 212 18.46 -20.26 0.69
CA SER A 212 18.89 -21.58 1.10
C SER A 212 17.74 -22.45 1.63
N GLN A 213 16.88 -21.89 2.49
CA GLN A 213 15.80 -22.64 3.13
C GLN A 213 14.65 -22.94 2.17
N CYS A 214 14.34 -22.00 1.27
CA CYS A 214 13.24 -22.14 0.31
C CYS A 214 13.70 -22.70 -1.04
N ASN A 215 14.98 -23.05 -1.19
CA ASN A 215 15.59 -23.51 -2.44
C ASN A 215 15.21 -22.60 -3.64
N LEU A 216 15.33 -21.28 -3.46
CA LEU A 216 14.81 -20.33 -4.45
C LEU A 216 15.44 -20.46 -5.84
N ALA A 217 16.63 -21.07 -5.96
CA ALA A 217 17.26 -21.34 -7.24
C ALA A 217 16.52 -22.39 -8.10
N GLY A 218 15.76 -23.29 -7.48
CA GLY A 218 15.04 -24.38 -8.15
C GLY A 218 13.56 -24.46 -7.80
N CYS A 219 13.02 -23.48 -7.08
CA CYS A 219 11.61 -23.46 -6.72
C CYS A 219 10.71 -23.08 -7.91
N PRO A 220 9.43 -23.46 -7.88
CA PRO A 220 8.43 -22.89 -8.78
C PRO A 220 8.39 -21.36 -8.70
N GLU A 221 8.07 -20.71 -9.82
CA GLU A 221 8.16 -19.24 -9.89
C GLU A 221 7.15 -18.55 -8.96
N GLU A 222 5.97 -19.13 -8.70
CA GLU A 222 5.00 -18.65 -7.72
C GLU A 222 5.57 -18.59 -6.29
N ILE A 223 6.50 -19.49 -5.93
CA ILE A 223 7.19 -19.47 -4.64
C ILE A 223 8.25 -18.36 -4.62
N MET A 224 8.96 -18.17 -5.74
CA MET A 224 9.91 -17.05 -5.90
C MET A 224 9.23 -15.70 -5.78
N THR A 225 8.07 -15.51 -6.41
CA THR A 225 7.31 -14.25 -6.35
C THR A 225 6.79 -13.97 -4.94
N PHE A 226 6.26 -14.98 -4.25
CA PHE A 226 5.86 -14.87 -2.84
C PHE A 226 7.04 -14.40 -1.97
N TRP A 227 8.18 -15.09 -2.00
CA TRP A 227 9.32 -14.74 -1.16
C TRP A 227 9.94 -13.39 -1.56
N THR A 228 9.88 -13.01 -2.84
CA THR A 228 10.30 -11.67 -3.27
C THR A 228 9.45 -10.59 -2.62
N MET A 229 8.12 -10.73 -2.61
CA MET A 229 7.23 -9.79 -1.95
C MET A 229 7.43 -9.80 -0.42
N ARG A 230 7.61 -10.98 0.20
CA ARG A 230 7.88 -11.08 1.64
C ARG A 230 9.17 -10.36 2.03
N ILE A 231 10.24 -10.51 1.24
CA ILE A 231 11.50 -9.79 1.42
C ILE A 231 11.26 -8.27 1.32
N VAL A 232 10.48 -7.81 0.34
CA VAL A 232 10.17 -6.37 0.20
C VAL A 232 9.44 -5.84 1.44
N ILE A 233 8.38 -6.52 1.87
CA ILE A 233 7.58 -6.15 3.03
C ILE A 233 8.44 -6.09 4.30
N ASP A 234 9.17 -7.17 4.60
CA ASP A 234 9.90 -7.28 5.87
C ASP A 234 11.12 -6.34 5.90
N CYS A 235 11.78 -6.09 4.77
CA CYS A 235 12.79 -5.04 4.70
C CYS A 235 12.20 -3.65 4.94
N CYS A 236 11.07 -3.31 4.30
CA CYS A 236 10.38 -2.04 4.54
C CYS A 236 10.02 -1.84 6.01
N ARG A 237 9.58 -2.90 6.70
CA ARG A 237 9.30 -2.88 8.14
C ARG A 237 10.53 -2.66 8.99
N VAL A 238 11.64 -3.32 8.66
CA VAL A 238 12.90 -3.17 9.41
C VAL A 238 13.51 -1.77 9.20
N PHE A 239 13.29 -1.16 8.03
CA PHE A 239 13.80 0.16 7.70
C PHE A 239 12.84 1.30 8.05
N ALA A 240 11.59 1.00 8.40
CA ALA A 240 10.64 1.99 8.87
C ALA A 240 11.12 2.56 10.22
N GLU A 241 10.89 3.86 10.41
CA GLU A 241 11.26 4.57 11.65
C GLU A 241 10.23 4.34 12.76
N SER A 242 9.00 3.94 12.40
CA SER A 242 7.90 3.66 13.33
C SER A 242 7.16 2.36 12.93
N GLU A 243 6.78 1.55 13.93
CA GLU A 243 5.93 0.36 13.71
C GLU A 243 4.49 0.74 13.33
N GLU A 244 4.05 1.96 13.63
CA GLU A 244 2.71 2.47 13.31
C GLU A 244 2.54 2.80 11.82
N ASP A 245 3.61 2.74 11.01
CA ASP A 245 3.62 3.08 9.58
C ASP A 245 2.86 2.07 8.69
N PHE A 246 2.35 0.96 9.25
CA PHE A 246 1.66 -0.14 8.52
C PHE A 246 0.24 -0.39 9.04
N ALA A 247 -0.72 0.43 8.61
CA ALA A 247 -2.11 0.42 9.11
C ALA A 247 -3.02 -0.74 8.60
N PHE A 248 -2.46 -1.83 8.07
CA PHE A 248 -3.24 -2.94 7.51
C PHE A 248 -2.83 -4.28 8.11
N ASP A 249 -3.84 -5.07 8.48
CA ASP A 249 -3.67 -6.40 9.07
C ASP A 249 -3.24 -7.43 8.02
N GLU A 250 -2.04 -8.01 8.19
CA GLU A 250 -1.53 -9.03 7.27
C GLU A 250 -2.33 -10.33 7.30
N ASP A 251 -3.10 -10.61 8.36
CA ASP A 251 -3.92 -11.82 8.45
C ASP A 251 -5.05 -11.83 7.41
N LEU A 252 -5.37 -10.67 6.85
CA LEU A 252 -6.34 -10.51 5.76
C LEU A 252 -5.76 -10.86 4.38
N ILE A 253 -4.44 -11.07 4.25
CA ILE A 253 -3.83 -11.38 2.96
C ILE A 253 -4.12 -12.84 2.59
N GLU A 254 -4.83 -13.07 1.48
CA GLU A 254 -5.16 -14.42 1.02
C GLU A 254 -4.43 -14.79 -0.27
N THR A 255 -4.16 -13.81 -1.13
CA THR A 255 -3.60 -14.00 -2.47
C THR A 255 -2.33 -13.21 -2.72
N GLN A 256 -1.59 -13.57 -3.76
CA GLN A 256 -0.45 -12.77 -4.21
C GLN A 256 -0.87 -11.39 -4.72
N GLU A 257 -2.11 -11.20 -5.21
CA GLU A 257 -2.64 -9.87 -5.52
C GLU A 257 -2.72 -8.99 -4.27
N ASP A 258 -3.32 -9.50 -3.18
CA ASP A 258 -3.39 -8.80 -1.89
C ASP A 258 -1.99 -8.46 -1.38
N MET A 259 -1.09 -9.45 -1.39
CA MET A 259 0.28 -9.31 -0.92
C MET A 259 1.07 -8.30 -1.76
N TYR A 260 0.83 -8.24 -3.07
CA TYR A 260 1.46 -7.26 -3.95
C TYR A 260 1.02 -5.85 -3.60
N TYR A 261 -0.28 -5.61 -3.41
CA TYR A 261 -0.79 -4.30 -2.99
C TYR A 261 -0.26 -3.90 -1.62
N TYR A 262 -0.20 -4.86 -0.69
CA TYR A 262 0.39 -4.62 0.62
C TYR A 262 1.88 -4.27 0.53
N ALA A 263 2.65 -4.96 -0.32
CA ALA A 263 4.06 -4.64 -0.52
C ALA A 263 4.26 -3.27 -1.18
N VAL A 264 3.37 -2.85 -2.08
CA VAL A 264 3.38 -1.49 -2.64
C VAL A 264 3.05 -0.45 -1.58
N MET A 265 2.11 -0.72 -0.69
CA MET A 265 1.80 0.14 0.45
C MET A 265 2.99 0.25 1.41
N ALA A 266 3.68 -0.87 1.69
CA ALA A 266 4.91 -0.87 2.47
C ALA A 266 5.99 0.02 1.86
N LEU A 267 6.22 -0.09 0.55
CA LEU A 267 7.14 0.79 -0.19
C LEU A 267 6.71 2.26 -0.11
N TYR A 268 5.41 2.53 -0.18
CA TYR A 268 4.86 3.88 -0.06
C TYR A 268 5.19 4.50 1.29
N SER A 269 4.85 3.83 2.39
CA SER A 269 5.11 4.29 3.75
C SER A 269 6.61 4.51 4.01
N THR A 270 7.46 3.58 3.57
CA THR A 270 8.91 3.66 3.83
C THR A 270 9.62 4.73 2.98
N TYR A 271 9.28 4.87 1.70
CA TYR A 271 10.13 5.64 0.75
C TYR A 271 9.44 6.80 0.02
N ILE A 272 8.11 6.87 0.04
CA ILE A 272 7.34 7.81 -0.78
C ILE A 272 6.66 8.86 0.09
N ALA A 273 5.83 8.45 1.05
CA ALA A 273 5.09 9.36 1.93
C ALA A 273 6.02 10.35 2.65
N LYS A 274 7.14 9.85 3.18
CA LYS A 274 8.13 10.64 3.93
C LYS A 274 8.86 11.71 3.10
N LYS A 275 8.75 11.68 1.78
CA LYS A 275 9.34 12.73 0.91
C LYS A 275 8.45 13.96 0.76
N GLU A 276 7.17 13.88 1.08
CA GLU A 276 6.25 15.02 1.02
C GLU A 276 6.36 15.90 2.27
N GLU A 277 6.71 15.33 3.43
CA GLU A 277 6.90 16.10 4.68
C GLU A 277 8.25 16.84 4.76
N GLY A 278 9.28 16.36 4.06
CA GLY A 278 10.64 16.96 4.07
C GLY A 278 10.92 17.94 2.92
N ALA A 279 9.91 18.31 2.12
CA ALA A 279 10.06 19.25 1.00
C ALA A 279 9.65 20.70 1.35
N ASP A 280 9.16 20.92 2.57
CA ASP A 280 8.75 22.24 3.10
C ASP A 280 9.72 22.81 4.17
N GLU A 281 10.94 22.26 4.30
CA GLU A 281 12.04 22.85 5.11
C GLU A 281 13.21 23.38 4.25
#